data_AF-A0A8U0A5G0-F1
#
_entry.id   AF-A0A8U0A5G0-F1
#
_cell.length_a   1.000
_cell.length_b   1.000
_cell.length_c   1.000
_cell.angle_alpha   90.00
_cell.angle_beta   90.00
_cell.angle_gamma   90.00
#
_symmetry.space_group_name_H-M   'P 1'
#
loop_
_entity.id
_entity.type
_entity.pdbx_description
1 polymer ?
#
loop_
_entity_poly.entity_id
_entity_poly.type
_entity_poly.pdbx_seq_one_letter_code
_entity_poly.pdbx_strand_id
1 'polypeptide(L)'
;MSPPPNRGSRSRDRNRKRKRKRDRNRDQDTSNWQQWLLFGVGGIFLIGTIVVIAGTGIPFGGDSEGTPTPTPTPNDGTSPVMTTATPTPTPTPTATPTPTPTPTDSVEYRINVGGQRLEASDGPDWIADSPESPATYLNHEASDTAVSNTSDPITVEDNVSESVPPEMFKTNRFEQGGSLFNPSEEMTWAFPIDPDREYEVRIYVMEEFLTDGEPQRSEEAAYTEAGPRSFDVSVENETVLKGYNPFLEHGHDVGGVNAFQTTSEDGTLTIQFHRGEENPIVSGIEIVDKGPSDTDDD
;
A
#
# COMPACT_ATOMS: atom_id res chain seq x y z
N MET A 1 -13.09 -33.90 76.57
CA MET A 1 -13.36 -34.16 75.15
C MET A 1 -13.67 -32.83 74.46
N SER A 2 -12.87 -32.41 73.48
CA SER A 2 -13.14 -31.22 72.64
C SER A 2 -13.72 -31.63 71.28
N PRO A 3 -14.65 -30.87 70.67
CA PRO A 3 -15.26 -31.26 69.40
C PRO A 3 -14.32 -30.99 68.21
N PRO A 4 -14.47 -31.73 67.09
CA PRO A 4 -13.59 -31.58 65.93
C PRO A 4 -13.92 -30.33 65.09
N PRO A 5 -12.94 -29.74 64.39
CA PRO A 5 -13.15 -28.50 63.64
C PRO A 5 -13.96 -28.71 62.36
N ASN A 6 -14.88 -27.77 62.12
CA ASN A 6 -15.83 -27.73 61.02
C ASN A 6 -15.14 -27.59 59.64
N ARG A 7 -15.17 -28.67 58.83
CA ARG A 7 -14.62 -28.74 57.46
C ARG A 7 -15.38 -27.91 56.41
N GLY A 8 -16.53 -27.31 56.75
CA GLY A 8 -17.39 -26.60 55.79
C GLY A 8 -16.91 -25.20 55.37
N SER A 9 -16.12 -24.50 56.18
CA SER A 9 -15.75 -23.10 55.91
C SER A 9 -14.64 -22.95 54.87
N ARG A 10 -13.66 -23.87 54.85
CA ARG A 10 -12.49 -23.83 53.95
C ARG A 10 -12.78 -24.11 52.48
N SER A 11 -13.93 -24.72 52.16
CA SER A 11 -14.35 -25.00 50.78
C SER A 11 -15.02 -23.78 50.13
N ARG A 12 -15.94 -23.14 50.87
CA ARG A 12 -16.67 -21.96 50.39
C ARG A 12 -15.77 -20.76 50.13
N ASP A 13 -14.73 -20.60 50.96
CA ASP A 13 -13.75 -19.51 50.80
C ASP A 13 -12.85 -19.68 49.57
N ARG A 14 -12.49 -20.93 49.23
CA ARG A 14 -11.70 -21.21 48.02
C ARG A 14 -12.50 -20.96 46.74
N ASN A 15 -13.79 -21.30 46.72
CA ASN A 15 -14.66 -21.00 45.59
C ASN A 15 -14.92 -19.49 45.42
N ARG A 16 -15.08 -18.74 46.51
CA ARG A 16 -15.20 -17.27 46.43
C ARG A 16 -13.93 -16.59 45.90
N LYS A 17 -12.75 -17.07 46.29
CA LYS A 17 -11.48 -16.53 45.79
C LYS A 17 -11.24 -16.83 44.31
N ARG A 18 -11.64 -18.01 43.82
CA ARG A 18 -11.57 -18.36 42.39
C ARG A 18 -12.53 -17.54 41.53
N LYS A 19 -13.76 -17.32 41.99
CA LYS A 19 -14.73 -16.46 41.30
C LYS A 19 -14.24 -15.01 41.21
N ARG A 20 -13.78 -14.44 42.33
CA ARG A 20 -13.18 -13.09 42.38
C ARG A 20 -11.90 -12.90 41.59
N LYS A 21 -11.20 -13.97 41.19
CA LYS A 21 -10.02 -13.89 40.30
C LYS A 21 -10.44 -13.96 38.83
N ARG A 22 -11.47 -14.76 38.52
CA ARG A 22 -12.05 -14.86 37.18
C ARG A 22 -12.80 -13.60 36.78
N ASP A 23 -13.55 -13.02 37.71
CA ASP A 23 -14.27 -11.76 37.50
C ASP A 23 -13.27 -10.61 37.30
N ARG A 24 -12.16 -10.58 38.06
CA ARG A 24 -11.10 -9.56 37.90
C ARG A 24 -10.30 -9.69 36.60
N ASN A 25 -10.11 -10.91 36.09
CA ASN A 25 -9.48 -11.13 34.78
C ASN A 25 -10.41 -10.70 33.64
N ARG A 26 -11.71 -10.95 33.79
CA ARG A 26 -12.74 -10.50 32.84
C ARG A 26 -12.88 -8.99 32.83
N ASP A 27 -12.82 -8.36 34.00
CA ASP A 27 -12.85 -6.90 34.14
C ASP A 27 -11.56 -6.24 33.62
N GLN A 28 -10.41 -6.94 33.65
CA GLN A 28 -9.16 -6.43 33.05
C GLN A 28 -9.13 -6.55 31.53
N ASP A 29 -9.69 -7.61 30.94
CA ASP A 29 -9.85 -7.72 29.48
C ASP A 29 -10.86 -6.69 28.93
N THR A 30 -11.88 -6.30 29.70
CA THR A 30 -12.88 -5.31 29.25
C THR A 30 -12.54 -3.85 29.60
N SER A 31 -11.40 -3.59 30.24
CA SER A 31 -11.05 -2.28 30.81
C SER A 31 -10.15 -1.42 29.92
N ASN A 32 -9.57 -1.97 28.85
CA ASN A 32 -8.68 -1.21 27.95
C ASN A 32 -9.38 -0.69 26.70
N TRP A 33 -10.49 -1.30 26.26
CA TRP A 33 -11.19 -0.84 25.05
C TRP A 33 -12.10 0.38 25.30
N GLN A 34 -12.64 0.54 26.51
CA GLN A 34 -13.49 1.68 26.87
C GLN A 34 -12.76 3.03 27.03
N GLN A 35 -11.41 3.03 27.01
CA GLN A 35 -10.65 4.30 26.98
C GLN A 35 -10.51 4.88 25.57
N TRP A 36 -10.74 4.10 24.51
CA TRP A 36 -10.60 4.56 23.12
C TRP A 36 -11.77 5.41 22.62
N LEU A 37 -12.96 5.24 23.22
CA LEU A 37 -14.18 6.01 22.88
C LEU A 37 -14.09 7.52 23.17
N LEU A 38 -13.05 8.00 23.87
CA LEU A 38 -12.94 9.40 24.30
C LEU A 38 -11.96 10.26 23.48
N PHE A 39 -11.19 9.67 22.55
CA PHE A 39 -10.22 10.43 21.74
C PHE A 39 -10.59 10.61 20.26
N GLY A 40 -11.55 9.83 19.75
CA GLY A 40 -12.05 9.97 18.37
C GLY A 40 -13.08 11.09 18.14
N VAL A 41 -13.46 11.86 19.17
CA VAL A 41 -14.51 12.87 19.05
C VAL A 41 -14.04 14.23 19.56
N GLY A 42 -13.58 15.08 18.63
CA GLY A 42 -13.79 16.53 18.72
C GLY A 42 -12.59 17.41 18.38
N GLY A 43 -12.62 18.08 17.22
CA GLY A 43 -11.54 19.04 16.91
C GLY A 43 -11.60 20.01 15.73
N ILE A 44 -12.77 20.33 15.14
CA ILE A 44 -13.12 21.62 14.47
C ILE A 44 -12.30 22.14 13.23
N PHE A 45 -13.06 22.28 12.12
CA PHE A 45 -12.90 23.04 10.85
C PHE A 45 -12.13 24.39 10.87
N LEU A 46 -11.45 24.74 9.75
CA LEU A 46 -11.84 25.86 8.83
C LEU A 46 -10.84 26.20 7.67
N ILE A 47 -11.43 26.23 6.45
CA ILE A 47 -11.20 26.98 5.18
C ILE A 47 -9.96 26.73 4.30
N GLY A 48 -10.25 26.21 3.11
CA GLY A 48 -9.35 26.21 1.96
C GLY A 48 -9.27 27.54 1.19
N THR A 49 -8.22 27.64 0.38
CA THR A 49 -8.17 28.57 -0.74
C THR A 49 -7.44 27.87 -1.89
N ILE A 50 -8.19 27.51 -2.93
CA ILE A 50 -7.64 27.02 -4.20
C ILE A 50 -7.14 28.24 -4.98
N VAL A 51 -5.86 28.22 -5.34
CA VAL A 51 -5.27 29.13 -6.32
C VAL A 51 -5.22 28.40 -7.66
N VAL A 52 -6.08 28.78 -8.61
CA VAL A 52 -5.96 28.40 -10.03
C VAL A 52 -5.07 29.43 -10.71
N ILE A 53 -3.91 29.02 -11.21
CA ILE A 53 -3.10 29.81 -12.15
C ILE A 53 -3.32 29.21 -13.55
N ALA A 54 -4.06 29.95 -14.38
CA ALA A 54 -4.15 29.69 -15.81
C ALA A 54 -2.90 30.23 -16.51
N GLY A 55 -2.11 29.35 -17.11
CA GLY A 55 -0.99 29.69 -17.98
C GLY A 55 -1.35 29.44 -19.45
N THR A 56 -1.66 30.50 -20.19
CA THR A 56 -1.81 30.47 -21.66
C THR A 56 -0.47 30.72 -22.35
N GLY A 57 -0.11 29.89 -23.32
CA GLY A 57 0.98 30.20 -24.25
C GLY A 57 1.11 29.17 -25.38
N ILE A 58 0.49 29.44 -26.53
CA ILE A 58 0.80 28.77 -27.80
C ILE A 58 1.41 29.82 -28.74
N PRO A 59 2.54 29.55 -29.38
CA PRO A 59 2.87 30.17 -30.65
C PRO A 59 2.61 29.20 -31.82
N PHE A 60 1.71 29.63 -32.70
CA PHE A 60 1.54 29.16 -34.07
C PHE A 60 2.62 29.75 -34.99
N GLY A 61 3.04 28.98 -35.99
CA GLY A 61 3.45 29.55 -37.28
C GLY A 61 4.58 28.80 -37.99
N GLY A 62 4.30 28.32 -39.21
CA GLY A 62 5.34 28.12 -40.21
C GLY A 62 5.10 26.97 -41.18
N ASP A 63 4.18 27.14 -42.13
CA ASP A 63 4.02 26.28 -43.31
C ASP A 63 5.27 26.29 -44.20
N SER A 64 5.56 25.19 -44.91
CA SER A 64 6.00 25.23 -46.32
C SER A 64 6.06 23.84 -46.96
N GLU A 65 5.14 23.63 -47.91
CA GLU A 65 5.17 22.58 -48.94
C GLU A 65 6.42 22.68 -49.82
N GLY A 66 6.90 21.54 -50.33
CA GLY A 66 7.93 21.52 -51.37
C GLY A 66 8.37 20.14 -51.83
N THR A 67 7.63 19.52 -52.75
CA THR A 67 8.11 18.49 -53.69
C THR A 67 7.23 18.62 -54.95
N PRO A 68 7.63 18.26 -56.19
CA PRO A 68 8.75 17.37 -56.57
C PRO A 68 9.55 17.75 -57.86
N THR A 69 10.51 16.89 -58.24
CA THR A 69 10.92 16.55 -59.66
C THR A 69 12.04 17.42 -60.29
N PRO A 70 12.91 16.96 -61.24
CA PRO A 70 12.93 15.70 -62.02
C PRO A 70 14.20 14.83 -62.00
N THR A 71 13.97 13.57 -62.36
CA THR A 71 14.88 12.54 -62.91
C THR A 71 15.59 12.98 -64.20
N PRO A 72 16.91 12.75 -64.36
CA PRO A 72 17.56 12.77 -65.67
C PRO A 72 17.59 11.38 -66.35
N THR A 73 17.28 11.40 -67.64
CA THR A 73 17.31 10.31 -68.64
C THR A 73 18.74 9.79 -68.91
N PRO A 74 18.94 8.48 -69.23
CA PRO A 74 20.25 7.93 -69.58
C PRO A 74 20.68 8.33 -71.01
N ASN A 75 21.96 8.63 -71.19
CA ASN A 75 22.58 8.88 -72.49
C ASN A 75 23.43 7.66 -72.89
N ASP A 76 23.10 7.03 -74.02
CA ASP A 76 23.87 5.95 -74.65
C ASP A 76 25.13 6.52 -75.33
N GLY A 77 26.29 5.93 -75.05
CA GLY A 77 27.57 6.38 -75.61
C GLY A 77 28.72 5.39 -75.44
N THR A 78 28.77 4.40 -76.32
CA THR A 78 29.96 3.71 -76.88
C THR A 78 31.19 3.38 -76.01
N SER A 79 31.49 2.07 -75.92
CA SER A 79 32.80 1.40 -76.21
C SER A 79 33.09 0.27 -75.20
N PRO A 80 33.39 -0.99 -75.63
CA PRO A 80 33.68 -2.07 -74.71
C PRO A 80 35.10 -1.94 -74.15
N VAL A 81 35.22 -1.32 -72.99
CA VAL A 81 36.43 -1.45 -72.15
C VAL A 81 36.35 -2.82 -71.48
N MET A 82 37.34 -3.69 -71.70
CA MET A 82 37.48 -4.91 -70.90
C MET A 82 37.80 -4.50 -69.46
N THR A 83 36.78 -4.46 -68.61
CA THR A 83 36.92 -4.29 -67.17
C THR A 83 37.15 -5.66 -66.54
N THR A 84 38.31 -5.84 -65.94
CA THR A 84 38.53 -6.90 -64.95
C THR A 84 37.48 -6.73 -63.87
N ALA A 85 36.63 -7.74 -63.64
CA ALA A 85 35.60 -7.71 -62.61
C ALA A 85 36.27 -7.51 -61.24
N THR A 86 36.14 -6.32 -60.67
CA THR A 86 36.43 -6.08 -59.25
C THR A 86 35.45 -6.93 -58.45
N PRO A 87 35.92 -7.78 -57.51
CA PRO A 87 34.99 -8.56 -56.69
C PRO A 87 34.07 -7.59 -55.94
N THR A 88 32.77 -7.73 -56.13
CA THR A 88 31.76 -7.02 -55.36
C THR A 88 31.97 -7.36 -53.88
N PRO A 89 32.13 -6.38 -52.98
CA PRO A 89 32.22 -6.67 -51.55
C PRO A 89 30.96 -7.44 -51.15
N THR A 90 31.14 -8.64 -50.60
CA THR A 90 30.03 -9.40 -50.03
C THR A 90 29.51 -8.59 -48.83
N PRO A 91 28.21 -8.27 -48.74
CA PRO A 91 27.70 -7.58 -47.57
C PRO A 91 27.99 -8.44 -46.35
N THR A 92 28.72 -7.89 -45.38
CA THR A 92 28.86 -8.51 -44.07
C THR A 92 27.47 -8.63 -43.48
N PRO A 93 27.02 -9.82 -43.06
CA PRO A 93 25.71 -9.96 -42.44
C PRO A 93 25.66 -9.04 -41.21
N THR A 94 24.75 -8.07 -41.22
CA THR A 94 24.41 -7.29 -40.03
C THR A 94 23.90 -8.29 -38.99
N ALA A 95 24.53 -8.31 -37.82
CA ALA A 95 24.05 -9.15 -36.71
C ALA A 95 22.58 -8.80 -36.45
N THR A 96 21.71 -9.81 -36.51
CA THR A 96 20.31 -9.64 -36.08
C THR A 96 20.34 -9.27 -34.60
N PRO A 97 19.68 -8.18 -34.16
CA PRO A 97 19.62 -7.87 -32.74
C PRO A 97 19.00 -9.07 -32.02
N THR A 98 19.70 -9.59 -31.03
CA THR A 98 19.13 -10.56 -30.10
C THR A 98 18.03 -9.83 -29.35
N PRO A 99 16.79 -10.36 -29.26
CA PRO A 99 15.76 -9.73 -28.46
C PRO A 99 16.26 -9.63 -27.01
N THR A 100 16.27 -8.42 -26.45
CA THR A 100 16.45 -8.21 -25.02
C THR A 100 15.31 -8.95 -24.31
N PRO A 101 15.58 -9.79 -23.30
CA PRO A 101 14.51 -10.44 -22.57
C PRO A 101 13.61 -9.35 -21.95
N THR A 102 12.30 -9.47 -22.16
CA THR A 102 11.33 -8.63 -21.44
C THR A 102 11.52 -8.88 -19.94
N PRO A 103 11.68 -7.83 -19.11
CA PRO A 103 11.78 -8.03 -17.67
C PRO A 103 10.53 -8.78 -17.18
N THR A 104 10.77 -9.75 -16.30
CA THR A 104 9.69 -10.52 -15.69
C THR A 104 9.45 -9.94 -14.31
N ASP A 105 8.22 -9.51 -14.06
CA ASP A 105 7.77 -9.04 -12.75
C ASP A 105 8.18 -10.03 -11.65
N SER A 106 8.76 -9.51 -10.57
CA SER A 106 9.13 -10.33 -9.41
C SER A 106 8.66 -9.66 -8.12
N VAL A 107 7.92 -10.40 -7.29
CA VAL A 107 7.47 -9.90 -5.99
C VAL A 107 8.66 -9.87 -5.04
N GLU A 108 8.97 -8.69 -4.52
CA GLU A 108 10.12 -8.48 -3.63
C GLU A 108 9.69 -8.44 -2.16
N TYR A 109 8.61 -7.73 -1.85
CA TYR A 109 8.10 -7.59 -0.49
C TYR A 109 6.62 -7.91 -0.38
N ARG A 110 6.23 -8.54 0.73
CA ARG A 110 4.85 -8.74 1.16
C ARG A 110 4.73 -8.67 2.67
N ILE A 111 3.90 -7.75 3.17
CA ILE A 111 3.63 -7.57 4.59
C ILE A 111 2.16 -7.90 4.85
N ASN A 112 1.90 -8.84 5.75
CA ASN A 112 0.57 -9.00 6.34
C ASN A 112 0.48 -8.05 7.55
N VAL A 113 -0.08 -6.86 7.32
CA VAL A 113 -0.03 -5.77 8.31
C VAL A 113 -0.96 -6.10 9.47
N GLY A 114 -0.42 -6.02 10.69
CA GLY A 114 -1.13 -6.44 11.90
C GLY A 114 -1.36 -7.95 12.06
N GLY A 115 -0.89 -8.76 11.11
CA GLY A 115 -1.16 -10.19 11.05
C GLY A 115 0.06 -11.09 11.24
N GLN A 116 -0.22 -12.40 11.29
CA GLN A 116 0.82 -13.42 11.29
C GLN A 116 1.32 -13.71 9.87
N ARG A 117 2.44 -14.43 9.76
CA ARG A 117 2.95 -14.88 8.46
C ARG A 117 1.90 -15.71 7.71
N LEU A 118 1.69 -15.43 6.44
CA LEU A 118 0.82 -16.20 5.55
C LEU A 118 1.63 -16.77 4.39
N GLU A 119 1.36 -18.03 4.05
CA GLU A 119 1.97 -18.65 2.87
C GLU A 119 1.43 -18.02 1.58
N ALA A 120 2.29 -17.85 0.60
CA ALA A 120 1.91 -17.36 -0.72
C ALA A 120 2.06 -18.45 -1.78
N SER A 121 1.19 -18.40 -2.80
CA SER A 121 1.23 -19.35 -3.92
C SER A 121 2.25 -18.96 -5.01
N ASP A 122 2.67 -17.70 -5.03
CA ASP A 122 3.65 -17.10 -5.92
C ASP A 122 4.66 -16.29 -5.08
N GLY A 123 5.91 -16.12 -5.51
CA GLY A 123 6.86 -15.24 -4.82
C GLY A 123 7.13 -15.57 -3.33
N PRO A 124 7.54 -14.58 -2.52
CA PRO A 124 7.75 -14.75 -1.09
C PRO A 124 6.43 -14.78 -0.31
N ASP A 125 6.45 -15.43 0.84
CA ASP A 125 5.36 -15.41 1.82
C ASP A 125 5.11 -13.99 2.35
N TRP A 126 3.87 -13.74 2.80
CA TRP A 126 3.53 -12.52 3.52
C TRP A 126 4.16 -12.58 4.90
N ILE A 127 5.12 -11.70 5.18
CA ILE A 127 5.79 -11.66 6.48
C ILE A 127 4.86 -11.02 7.51
N ALA A 128 5.05 -11.39 8.77
CA ALA A 128 4.25 -10.88 9.87
C ALA A 128 4.60 -9.43 10.22
N ASP A 129 3.59 -8.67 10.61
CA ASP A 129 3.69 -7.43 11.38
C ASP A 129 2.74 -7.56 12.56
N SER A 130 3.22 -7.47 13.81
CA SER A 130 2.35 -7.56 14.98
C SER A 130 2.69 -6.51 16.03
N PRO A 131 1.83 -6.29 17.04
CA PRO A 131 2.17 -5.40 18.16
C PRO A 131 3.42 -5.86 18.92
N GLU A 132 3.61 -7.17 19.08
CA GLU A 132 4.72 -7.75 19.84
C GLU A 132 6.00 -7.91 19.00
N SER A 133 5.85 -7.93 17.67
CA SER A 133 6.94 -8.02 16.72
C SER A 133 6.61 -7.20 15.49
N PRO A 134 6.70 -5.85 15.57
CA PRO A 134 6.46 -4.98 14.42
C PRO A 134 7.41 -5.33 13.27
N ALA A 135 6.93 -5.19 12.04
CA ALA A 135 7.77 -5.43 10.88
C ALA A 135 8.96 -4.45 10.85
N THR A 136 10.14 -4.94 10.43
CA THR A 136 11.40 -4.17 10.42
C THR A 136 11.35 -2.91 9.56
N TYR A 137 10.43 -2.85 8.59
CA TYR A 137 10.28 -1.73 7.64
C TYR A 137 9.42 -0.59 8.18
N LEU A 138 8.72 -0.78 9.30
CA LEU A 138 7.79 0.18 9.88
C LEU A 138 8.46 1.04 10.96
N ASN A 139 8.22 2.35 10.95
CA ASN A 139 8.65 3.29 11.99
C ASN A 139 7.80 3.22 13.28
N HIS A 140 7.42 2.03 13.75
CA HIS A 140 6.37 1.84 14.78
C HIS A 140 6.63 2.63 16.08
N GLU A 141 7.88 2.70 16.54
CA GLU A 141 8.23 3.43 17.77
C GLU A 141 7.98 4.93 17.66
N ALA A 142 8.11 5.48 16.45
CA ALA A 142 7.86 6.89 16.18
C ALA A 142 6.38 7.16 15.92
N SER A 143 5.66 6.21 15.31
CA SER A 143 4.35 6.48 14.72
C SER A 143 3.14 6.11 15.57
N ASP A 144 3.33 5.70 16.83
CA ASP A 144 2.25 5.35 17.79
C ASP A 144 1.09 4.55 17.14
N THR A 145 1.45 3.51 16.39
CA THR A 145 0.49 2.70 15.64
C THR A 145 -0.05 1.55 16.48
N ALA A 146 -1.28 1.13 16.23
CA ALA A 146 -1.84 -0.10 16.78
C ALA A 146 -2.44 -0.99 15.71
N VAL A 147 -2.72 -2.22 16.12
CA VAL A 147 -3.26 -3.25 15.25
C VAL A 147 -4.72 -3.51 15.60
N SER A 148 -5.55 -3.63 14.57
CA SER A 148 -6.92 -4.10 14.66
C SER A 148 -7.05 -5.46 13.97
N ASN A 149 -8.07 -6.23 14.36
CA ASN A 149 -8.43 -7.47 13.69
C ASN A 149 -9.94 -7.70 13.77
N THR A 150 -10.47 -8.41 12.77
CA THR A 150 -11.86 -8.85 12.75
C THR A 150 -11.95 -10.36 12.55
N SER A 151 -13.02 -10.95 13.09
CA SER A 151 -13.40 -12.35 12.82
C SER A 151 -14.56 -12.47 11.84
N ASP A 152 -14.98 -11.35 11.26
CA ASP A 152 -16.15 -11.28 10.41
C ASP A 152 -15.93 -11.98 9.07
N PRO A 153 -17.02 -12.42 8.42
CA PRO A 153 -16.96 -12.76 7.02
C PRO A 153 -16.63 -11.49 6.21
N ILE A 154 -15.65 -11.59 5.32
CA ILE A 154 -15.26 -10.50 4.45
C ILE A 154 -15.56 -10.85 2.99
N THR A 155 -15.59 -9.84 2.14
CA THR A 155 -15.50 -10.00 0.69
C THR A 155 -14.23 -9.33 0.17
N VAL A 156 -13.81 -9.69 -1.04
CA VAL A 156 -12.63 -9.14 -1.69
C VAL A 156 -13.03 -8.76 -3.11
N GLU A 157 -12.59 -7.59 -3.57
CA GLU A 157 -12.88 -7.09 -4.92
C GLU A 157 -12.20 -7.94 -6.01
N ASP A 158 -12.82 -8.01 -7.18
CA ASP A 158 -12.37 -8.84 -8.31
C ASP A 158 -11.00 -8.40 -8.90
N ASN A 159 -10.55 -7.18 -8.63
CA ASN A 159 -9.24 -6.65 -9.06
C ASN A 159 -8.09 -7.06 -8.13
N VAL A 160 -8.39 -7.67 -6.98
CA VAL A 160 -7.37 -8.25 -6.11
C VAL A 160 -6.94 -9.60 -6.66
N SER A 161 -5.62 -9.81 -6.82
CA SER A 161 -5.07 -11.08 -7.31
C SER A 161 -5.50 -12.26 -6.43
N GLU A 162 -5.87 -13.39 -7.04
CA GLU A 162 -6.18 -14.63 -6.32
C GLU A 162 -4.99 -15.16 -5.49
N SER A 163 -3.77 -14.69 -5.77
CA SER A 163 -2.59 -15.02 -4.97
C SER A 163 -2.52 -14.30 -3.62
N VAL A 164 -3.35 -13.27 -3.41
CA VAL A 164 -3.50 -12.56 -2.14
C VAL A 164 -4.46 -13.36 -1.25
N PRO A 165 -4.02 -13.93 -0.12
CA PRO A 165 -4.91 -14.69 0.75
C PRO A 165 -5.96 -13.74 1.37
N PRO A 166 -7.27 -14.05 1.33
CA PRO A 166 -8.29 -13.20 1.93
C PRO A 166 -8.06 -12.93 3.43
N GLU A 167 -7.45 -13.87 4.16
CA GLU A 167 -7.10 -13.69 5.57
C GLU A 167 -6.13 -12.53 5.84
N MET A 168 -5.40 -12.03 4.82
CA MET A 168 -4.55 -10.82 4.95
C MET A 168 -5.39 -9.58 5.28
N PHE A 169 -6.60 -9.46 4.73
CA PHE A 169 -7.47 -8.29 4.97
C PHE A 169 -8.07 -8.24 6.38
N LYS A 170 -8.02 -9.34 7.14
CA LYS A 170 -8.66 -9.41 8.47
C LYS A 170 -7.87 -8.75 9.58
N THR A 171 -6.66 -8.30 9.29
CA THR A 171 -5.84 -7.49 10.19
C THR A 171 -5.47 -6.21 9.50
N ASN A 172 -5.27 -5.16 10.29
CA ASN A 172 -4.69 -3.93 9.81
C ASN A 172 -3.88 -3.26 10.91
N ARG A 173 -3.12 -2.26 10.50
CA ARG A 173 -2.52 -1.29 11.39
C ARG A 173 -3.11 0.08 11.11
N PHE A 174 -3.33 0.82 12.19
CA PHE A 174 -3.78 2.20 12.16
C PHE A 174 -2.89 3.07 13.04
N GLU A 175 -2.75 4.34 12.67
CA GLU A 175 -2.09 5.31 13.52
C GLU A 175 -3.05 5.71 14.65
N GLN A 176 -2.69 5.54 15.93
CA GLN A 176 -3.63 5.85 17.02
C GLN A 176 -3.82 7.36 17.21
N GLY A 177 -2.81 8.13 16.79
CA GLY A 177 -2.70 9.55 17.00
C GLY A 177 -2.45 9.91 18.46
N GLY A 178 -1.33 10.57 18.73
CA GLY A 178 -1.18 11.36 19.94
C GLY A 178 -2.18 12.54 19.97
N SER A 179 -2.50 13.06 21.16
CA SER A 179 -3.36 14.25 21.34
C SER A 179 -2.85 15.52 20.64
N LEU A 180 -1.67 15.48 20.01
CA LEU A 180 -1.10 16.54 19.20
C LEU A 180 -0.71 15.94 17.85
N PHE A 181 -1.23 16.49 16.76
CA PHE A 181 -0.76 16.16 15.42
C PHE A 181 0.75 16.43 15.34
N ASN A 182 1.52 15.38 15.04
CA ASN A 182 2.95 15.48 14.81
C ASN A 182 3.27 14.82 13.46
N PRO A 183 3.53 15.60 12.40
CA PRO A 183 3.79 15.05 11.08
C PRO A 183 5.12 14.28 10.99
N SER A 184 5.98 14.37 12.02
CA SER A 184 7.18 13.52 12.11
C SER A 184 6.91 12.12 12.66
N GLU A 185 5.66 11.84 13.05
CA GLU A 185 5.18 10.59 13.61
C GLU A 185 4.19 9.89 12.65
N GLU A 186 4.08 10.31 11.39
CA GLU A 186 3.18 9.63 10.45
C GLU A 186 3.65 8.18 10.21
N MET A 187 2.69 7.26 10.07
CA MET A 187 2.98 5.86 9.76
C MET A 187 3.76 5.75 8.43
N THR A 188 5.01 5.30 8.53
CA THR A 188 5.97 5.25 7.42
C THR A 188 6.55 3.85 7.30
N TRP A 189 6.53 3.31 6.08
CA TRP A 189 7.16 2.07 5.70
C TRP A 189 8.34 2.36 4.76
N ALA A 190 9.52 1.82 5.05
CA ALA A 190 10.73 2.04 4.28
C ALA A 190 11.39 0.70 3.92
N PHE A 191 11.48 0.41 2.64
CA PHE A 191 11.98 -0.85 2.09
C PHE A 191 13.29 -0.61 1.35
N PRO A 192 14.41 -1.24 1.74
CA PRO A 192 15.60 -1.24 0.92
C PRO A 192 15.28 -1.86 -0.44
N ILE A 193 15.66 -1.22 -1.53
CA ILE A 193 15.44 -1.72 -2.89
C ILE A 193 16.67 -1.43 -3.75
N ASP A 194 16.76 -2.10 -4.90
CA ASP A 194 17.77 -1.75 -5.90
C ASP A 194 17.36 -0.41 -6.58
N PRO A 195 18.26 0.59 -6.64
CA PRO A 195 17.99 1.82 -7.38
C PRO A 195 17.93 1.56 -8.89
N ASP A 196 17.42 2.52 -9.67
CA ASP A 196 17.31 2.48 -11.14
C ASP A 196 16.40 1.34 -11.67
N ARG A 197 15.39 0.99 -10.88
CA ARG A 197 14.36 0.01 -11.21
C ARG A 197 12.97 0.60 -11.08
N GLU A 198 12.05 0.10 -11.89
CA GLU A 198 10.63 0.39 -11.77
C GLU A 198 9.97 -0.61 -10.82
N TYR A 199 9.12 -0.12 -9.93
CA TYR A 199 8.39 -0.91 -8.94
C TYR A 199 6.89 -0.60 -9.00
N GLU A 200 6.07 -1.63 -8.83
CA GLU A 200 4.65 -1.50 -8.55
C GLU A 200 4.41 -1.70 -7.05
N VAL A 201 3.95 -0.64 -6.38
CA VAL A 201 3.54 -0.64 -4.98
C VAL A 201 2.05 -0.91 -4.92
N ARG A 202 1.66 -1.97 -4.22
CA ARG A 202 0.26 -2.33 -3.97
C ARG A 202 -0.06 -2.18 -2.51
N ILE A 203 -1.07 -1.36 -2.23
CA ILE A 203 -1.58 -1.08 -0.89
C ILE A 203 -2.94 -1.74 -0.77
N TYR A 204 -3.06 -2.65 0.18
CA TYR A 204 -4.28 -3.39 0.45
C TYR A 204 -4.94 -2.85 1.71
N VAL A 205 -6.23 -2.59 1.62
CA VAL A 205 -7.01 -1.98 2.70
C VAL A 205 -8.37 -2.66 2.80
N MET A 206 -8.83 -2.85 4.02
CA MET A 206 -10.22 -3.20 4.32
C MET A 206 -10.68 -2.34 5.48
N GLU A 207 -11.83 -1.67 5.32
CA GLU A 207 -12.48 -0.94 6.40
C GLU A 207 -13.38 -1.87 7.20
N GLU A 208 -13.02 -2.13 8.45
CA GLU A 208 -13.77 -2.97 9.39
C GLU A 208 -14.43 -2.18 10.52
N PHE A 209 -14.06 -0.91 10.72
CA PHE A 209 -14.55 -0.09 11.85
C PHE A 209 -15.78 0.72 11.47
N LEU A 210 -15.76 1.39 10.31
CA LEU A 210 -16.86 2.21 9.83
C LEU A 210 -17.94 1.36 9.17
N THR A 211 -19.20 1.62 9.53
CA THR A 211 -20.38 0.96 8.94
C THR A 211 -21.49 1.96 8.56
N ASP A 212 -22.27 1.64 7.51
CA ASP A 212 -23.48 2.40 7.15
C ASP A 212 -24.66 1.88 7.99
N GLY A 213 -24.98 2.59 9.07
CA GLY A 213 -26.09 2.28 9.94
C GLY A 213 -25.67 1.96 11.37
N GLU A 214 -26.56 1.25 12.07
CA GLU A 214 -26.35 0.89 13.48
C GLU A 214 -25.21 -0.13 13.61
N PRO A 215 -24.14 0.18 14.37
CA PRO A 215 -23.05 -0.75 14.66
C PRO A 215 -23.59 -2.08 15.18
N GLN A 216 -23.08 -3.19 14.63
CA GLN A 216 -23.46 -4.52 15.10
C GLN A 216 -22.62 -4.96 16.30
N ARG A 217 -21.45 -4.34 16.47
CA ARG A 217 -20.51 -4.61 17.56
C ARG A 217 -20.10 -3.33 18.28
N SER A 218 -19.58 -3.49 19.49
CA SER A 218 -19.11 -2.38 20.33
C SER A 218 -17.89 -1.66 19.77
N GLU A 219 -17.15 -2.34 18.90
CA GLU A 219 -15.93 -1.89 18.27
C GLU A 219 -16.20 -1.24 16.90
N GLU A 220 -17.43 -1.25 16.39
CA GLU A 220 -17.81 -0.56 15.15
C GLU A 220 -18.38 0.83 15.45
N ALA A 221 -18.27 1.72 14.47
CA ALA A 221 -18.90 3.04 14.52
C ALA A 221 -19.73 3.30 13.27
N ALA A 222 -20.89 3.91 13.48
CA ALA A 222 -21.65 4.48 12.37
C ALA A 222 -20.80 5.56 11.70
N TYR A 223 -20.74 5.55 10.37
CA TYR A 223 -19.99 6.53 9.58
C TYR A 223 -20.25 8.00 9.99
N THR A 224 -21.48 8.30 10.43
CA THR A 224 -21.86 9.64 10.90
C THR A 224 -21.25 10.04 12.25
N GLU A 225 -20.81 9.09 13.07
CA GLU A 225 -20.27 9.33 14.42
C GLU A 225 -18.74 9.42 14.44
N ALA A 226 -18.06 8.67 13.57
CA ALA A 226 -16.60 8.66 13.46
C ALA A 226 -16.06 9.56 12.32
N GLY A 227 -16.94 10.18 11.54
CA GLY A 227 -16.58 10.98 10.37
C GLY A 227 -16.13 10.11 9.19
N PRO A 228 -15.96 10.69 7.99
CA PRO A 228 -15.29 10.00 6.91
C PRO A 228 -13.84 9.75 7.31
N ARG A 229 -13.44 8.50 7.54
CA ARG A 229 -12.01 8.19 7.51
C ARG A 229 -11.45 8.68 6.19
N SER A 230 -10.52 9.62 6.27
CA SER A 230 -9.81 10.12 5.11
C SER A 230 -8.36 10.35 5.48
N PHE A 231 -7.46 9.95 4.61
CA PHE A 231 -6.03 10.12 4.77
C PHE A 231 -5.36 10.23 3.40
N ASP A 232 -4.17 10.83 3.37
CA ASP A 232 -3.36 10.86 2.15
C ASP A 232 -2.36 9.70 2.20
N VAL A 233 -1.93 9.22 1.04
CA VAL A 233 -0.81 8.27 0.92
C VAL A 233 0.19 8.84 -0.04
N SER A 234 1.46 8.86 0.36
CA SER A 234 2.58 9.21 -0.50
C SER A 234 3.51 8.02 -0.71
N VAL A 235 4.00 7.87 -1.94
CA VAL A 235 5.05 6.91 -2.34
C VAL A 235 6.19 7.73 -2.94
N GLU A 236 7.43 7.53 -2.48
CA GLU A 236 8.59 8.31 -2.93
C GLU A 236 8.40 9.85 -2.84
N ASN A 237 7.73 10.30 -1.78
CA ASN A 237 7.34 11.70 -1.54
C ASN A 237 6.29 12.28 -2.52
N GLU A 238 5.76 11.48 -3.46
CA GLU A 238 4.64 11.85 -4.29
C GLU A 238 3.32 11.38 -3.66
N THR A 239 2.37 12.29 -3.46
CA THR A 239 1.02 11.92 -2.99
C THR A 239 0.25 11.19 -4.08
N VAL A 240 0.11 9.87 -3.94
CA VAL A 240 -0.57 8.99 -4.88
C VAL A 240 -2.06 8.82 -4.57
N LEU A 241 -2.44 8.98 -3.31
CA LEU A 241 -3.82 9.01 -2.85
C LEU A 241 -4.06 10.26 -2.02
N LYS A 242 -5.12 10.99 -2.34
CA LYS A 242 -5.48 12.23 -1.64
C LYS A 242 -6.91 12.16 -1.11
N GLY A 243 -7.07 12.32 0.21
CA GLY A 243 -8.34 12.19 0.91
C GLY A 243 -8.96 10.80 0.74
N TYR A 244 -8.13 9.76 0.65
CA TYR A 244 -8.57 8.39 0.43
C TYR A 244 -9.41 7.89 1.58
N ASN A 245 -10.59 7.38 1.23
CA ASN A 245 -11.58 6.88 2.16
C ASN A 245 -11.93 5.44 1.78
N PRO A 246 -11.33 4.44 2.43
CA PRO A 246 -11.54 3.04 2.07
C PRO A 246 -13.00 2.60 2.26
N PHE A 247 -13.72 3.17 3.22
CA PHE A 247 -15.14 2.90 3.41
C PHE A 247 -15.99 3.33 2.22
N LEU A 248 -15.78 4.55 1.71
CA LEU A 248 -16.53 5.06 0.56
C LEU A 248 -16.14 4.37 -0.75
N GLU A 249 -14.90 3.92 -0.84
CA GLU A 249 -14.39 3.26 -2.06
C GLU A 249 -14.83 1.79 -2.14
N HIS A 250 -14.62 1.02 -1.07
CA HIS A 250 -14.81 -0.43 -1.08
C HIS A 250 -16.04 -0.87 -0.26
N GLY A 251 -16.35 -0.17 0.83
CA GLY A 251 -17.40 -0.52 1.79
C GLY A 251 -16.88 -1.22 3.05
N HIS A 252 -17.81 -1.52 3.96
CA HIS A 252 -17.52 -2.25 5.20
C HIS A 252 -17.22 -3.73 4.93
N ASP A 253 -16.15 -4.26 5.49
CA ASP A 253 -15.67 -5.65 5.33
C ASP A 253 -15.44 -6.07 3.85
N VAL A 254 -15.02 -5.10 3.02
CA VAL A 254 -14.63 -5.32 1.63
C VAL A 254 -13.16 -4.99 1.45
N GLY A 255 -12.35 -6.00 1.13
CA GLY A 255 -10.92 -5.85 0.85
C GLY A 255 -10.68 -5.36 -0.57
N GLY A 256 -9.96 -4.24 -0.70
CA GLY A 256 -9.59 -3.62 -1.97
C GLY A 256 -8.07 -3.45 -2.13
N VAL A 257 -7.64 -3.06 -3.34
CA VAL A 257 -6.23 -2.80 -3.65
C VAL A 257 -6.07 -1.51 -4.46
N ASN A 258 -5.07 -0.73 -4.09
CA ASN A 258 -4.58 0.44 -4.81
C ASN A 258 -3.14 0.18 -5.29
N ALA A 259 -2.86 0.38 -6.58
CA ALA A 259 -1.57 0.04 -7.20
C ALA A 259 -0.93 1.25 -7.90
N PHE A 260 0.37 1.46 -7.68
CA PHE A 260 1.11 2.63 -8.16
C PHE A 260 2.47 2.22 -8.70
N GLN A 261 2.86 2.74 -9.88
CA GLN A 261 4.23 2.60 -10.36
C GLN A 261 5.12 3.68 -9.76
N THR A 262 6.36 3.35 -9.45
CA THR A 262 7.36 4.29 -8.92
C THR A 262 8.78 3.84 -9.23
N THR A 263 9.74 4.74 -9.03
CA THR A 263 11.18 4.49 -9.10
C THR A 263 11.82 5.14 -7.88
N SER A 264 12.87 4.54 -7.32
CA SER A 264 13.65 5.16 -6.25
C SER A 264 15.11 5.33 -6.66
N GLU A 265 15.65 6.52 -6.41
CA GLU A 265 17.07 6.83 -6.68
C GLU A 265 17.96 6.62 -5.46
N ASP A 266 17.40 6.63 -4.25
CA ASP A 266 18.18 6.57 -3.00
C ASP A 266 18.30 5.14 -2.42
N GLY A 267 17.76 4.15 -3.15
CA GLY A 267 17.77 2.74 -2.77
C GLY A 267 16.80 2.40 -1.64
N THR A 268 15.84 3.28 -1.33
CA THR A 268 14.82 3.05 -0.31
C THR A 268 13.43 3.48 -0.81
N LEU A 269 12.54 2.51 -1.01
CA LEU A 269 11.14 2.78 -1.30
C LEU A 269 10.41 3.16 -0.01
N THR A 270 9.86 4.37 0.03
CA THR A 270 9.16 4.94 1.18
C THR A 270 7.67 5.10 0.88
N ILE A 271 6.83 4.55 1.76
CA ILE A 271 5.37 4.71 1.76
C ILE A 271 4.97 5.43 3.04
N GLN A 272 4.30 6.58 2.93
CA GLN A 272 3.84 7.37 4.06
C GLN A 272 2.32 7.48 4.04
N PHE A 273 1.70 7.23 5.19
CA PHE A 273 0.28 7.42 5.40
C PHE A 273 0.09 8.68 6.24
N HIS A 274 -0.58 9.69 5.70
CA HIS A 274 -0.75 10.98 6.36
C HIS A 274 -2.17 11.13 6.90
N ARG A 275 -2.31 11.39 8.19
CA ARG A 275 -3.62 11.62 8.83
C ARG A 275 -4.42 12.74 8.16
N GLY A 276 -5.71 12.47 7.96
CA GLY A 276 -6.70 13.44 7.52
C GLY A 276 -7.78 13.64 8.59
N GLU A 277 -9.06 13.42 8.25
CA GLU A 277 -10.18 13.56 9.21
C GLU A 277 -10.23 12.41 10.25
N GLU A 278 -9.66 11.24 9.92
CA GLU A 278 -9.44 10.12 10.83
C GLU A 278 -8.04 9.51 10.59
N ASN A 279 -7.77 8.40 11.24
CA ASN A 279 -6.50 7.69 11.24
C ASN A 279 -6.33 6.88 9.94
N PRO A 280 -5.13 6.89 9.34
CA PRO A 280 -4.83 6.00 8.23
C PRO A 280 -4.89 4.54 8.67
N ILE A 281 -5.36 3.68 7.76
CA ILE A 281 -5.36 2.22 7.94
C ILE A 281 -4.70 1.52 6.75
N VAL A 282 -4.08 0.37 7.01
CA VAL A 282 -3.55 -0.52 5.98
C VAL A 282 -3.54 -1.97 6.46
N SER A 283 -3.99 -2.89 5.59
CA SER A 283 -4.06 -4.34 5.85
C SER A 283 -2.89 -5.10 5.24
N GLY A 284 -2.37 -4.63 4.11
CA GLY A 284 -1.26 -5.30 3.42
C GLY A 284 -0.47 -4.36 2.54
N ILE A 285 0.80 -4.71 2.33
CA ILE A 285 1.69 -4.03 1.40
C ILE A 285 2.38 -5.09 0.55
N GLU A 286 2.38 -4.93 -0.76
CA GLU A 286 3.17 -5.73 -1.71
C GLU A 286 3.98 -4.81 -2.62
N ILE A 287 5.25 -5.15 -2.85
CA ILE A 287 6.13 -4.43 -3.77
C ILE A 287 6.59 -5.43 -4.83
N VAL A 288 6.35 -5.08 -6.10
CA VAL A 288 6.71 -5.88 -7.25
C VAL A 288 7.76 -5.13 -8.06
N ASP A 289 8.93 -5.72 -8.21
CA ASP A 289 9.98 -5.27 -9.11
C ASP A 289 9.58 -5.56 -10.56
N LYS A 290 9.51 -4.51 -11.38
CA LYS A 290 9.07 -4.55 -12.78
C LYS A 290 10.25 -4.61 -13.75
N GLY A 291 11.49 -4.49 -13.26
CA GLY A 291 12.68 -4.47 -14.09
C GLY A 291 13.45 -3.14 -14.03
N PRO A 292 14.48 -2.99 -14.88
CA PRO A 292 15.18 -1.71 -15.06
C PRO A 292 14.21 -0.60 -15.46
N SER A 293 14.42 0.62 -14.97
CA SER A 293 13.64 1.79 -15.41
C SER A 293 13.99 2.17 -16.86
N ASP A 294 12.99 2.46 -17.70
CA ASP A 294 13.17 2.84 -19.12
C ASP A 294 13.75 4.27 -19.33
N THR A 295 14.43 4.84 -18.33
CA THR A 295 14.89 6.24 -18.33
C THR A 295 16.17 6.50 -19.16
N ASP A 296 16.71 5.49 -19.83
CA ASP A 296 17.99 5.59 -20.57
C ASP A 296 17.86 5.94 -22.07
N ASP A 297 16.67 6.29 -22.57
CA ASP A 297 16.39 6.56 -23.99
C ASP A 297 16.06 8.05 -24.27
N ASP A 298 16.98 8.98 -23.98
CA ASP A 298 16.93 10.38 -24.48
C ASP A 298 18.31 10.96 -24.87
#